data_AF-A0A3R6KWD5-F1
#
_entry.id   AF-A0A3R6KWD5-F1
#
_cell.length_a   1.000
_cell.length_b   1.000
_cell.length_c   1.000
_cell.angle_alpha   90.00
_cell.angle_beta   90.00
_cell.angle_gamma   90.00
#
_symmetry.space_group_name_H-M   'P 1'
#
loop_
_entity.id
_entity.type
_entity.pdbx_description
1 polymer ?
#
loop_
_entity_poly.entity_id
_entity_poly.type
_entity_poly.pdbx_seq_one_letter_code
_entity_poly.pdbx_strand_id
1 'polypeptide(L)' 'MTRSLKGLDSKYHVFIDREDCNNELNTSGMCMLEHCQAIDRRQIKHKMGHVYDERLQQKICNGLAFHLQLMDDVEGA' A
#
# COMPACT_ATOMS: atom_id res chain seq x y z
N MET A 1 4.99 0.16 -21.76
CA MET A 1 4.26 1.43 -21.63
C MET A 1 2.84 1.11 -21.16
N THR A 2 2.67 0.80 -19.88
CA THR A 2 1.32 0.62 -19.29
C THR A 2 0.65 1.99 -19.24
N ARG A 3 -0.53 2.12 -19.86
CA ARG A 3 -1.32 3.36 -19.81
C ARG A 3 -1.68 3.62 -18.35
N SER A 4 -1.17 4.71 -17.79
CA SER A 4 -1.57 5.10 -16.43
C SER A 4 -3.07 5.36 -16.41
N LEU A 5 -3.78 4.63 -15.56
CA LEU A 5 -5.21 4.82 -15.37
C LEU A 5 -5.38 6.02 -14.45
N LYS A 6 -5.88 7.13 -15.02
CA LYS A 6 -6.08 8.39 -14.32
C LYS A 6 -6.99 8.16 -13.11
N GLY A 7 -6.46 8.33 -11.91
CA GLY A 7 -7.16 8.09 -10.63
C GLY A 7 -6.86 6.75 -9.97
N LEU A 8 -6.15 5.83 -10.63
CA LEU A 8 -5.74 4.53 -10.07
C LEU A 8 -4.23 4.48 -9.78
N ASP A 9 -3.42 5.22 -10.55
CA ASP A 9 -1.97 5.33 -10.36
C ASP A 9 -1.60 6.59 -9.56
N SER A 10 -1.97 6.64 -8.28
CA SER A 10 -1.44 7.66 -7.36
C SER A 10 -0.22 7.13 -6.62
N LYS A 11 0.69 8.03 -6.18
CA LYS A 11 1.89 7.66 -5.40
C LYS A 11 1.55 6.97 -4.07
N TYR A 12 0.33 7.18 -3.57
CA TYR A 12 -0.20 6.58 -2.35
C TYR A 12 -1.14 5.38 -2.61
N HIS A 13 -1.23 4.90 -3.86
CA HIS A 13 -1.88 3.63 -4.19
C HIS A 13 -0.82 2.56 -4.39
N VAL A 14 -0.79 1.56 -3.51
CA VAL A 14 0.23 0.50 -3.55
C VAL A 14 -0.42 -0.84 -3.90
N PHE A 15 -0.01 -1.44 -5.02
CA PHE A 15 -0.43 -2.79 -5.36
C PHE A 15 0.24 -3.80 -4.44
N ILE A 16 -0.56 -4.67 -3.83
CA ILE A 16 -0.12 -5.78 -2.98
C ILE A 16 -0.37 -7.07 -3.76
N ASP A 17 0.72 -7.72 -4.17
CA ASP A 17 0.63 -9.03 -4.77
C ASP A 17 0.49 -10.12 -3.69
N ARG A 18 -0.34 -11.14 -3.96
CA ARG A 18 -0.45 -12.32 -3.09
C ARG A 18 0.87 -13.05 -2.95
N GLU A 19 1.73 -12.97 -3.96
CA GLU A 19 3.06 -13.61 -3.95
C GLU A 19 3.99 -12.94 -2.94
N ASP A 20 3.95 -11.62 -2.81
CA ASP A 20 4.67 -10.84 -1.79
C ASP A 20 4.18 -11.13 -0.35
N CYS A 21 3.04 -11.81 -0.25
CA CYS A 21 2.40 -12.25 0.98
C CYS A 21 2.48 -13.77 1.21
N ASN A 22 3.47 -14.47 0.65
CA ASN A 22 3.62 -15.93 0.75
C ASN A 22 2.35 -16.70 0.36
N ASN A 23 1.53 -16.15 -0.55
CA ASN A 23 0.24 -16.71 -0.94
C ASN A 23 -0.79 -16.84 0.19
N GLU A 24 -0.59 -16.17 1.33
CA GLU A 24 -1.57 -16.13 2.43
C GLU A 24 -2.84 -15.34 2.04
N LEU A 25 -2.71 -14.38 1.13
CA LEU A 25 -3.85 -13.63 0.59
C LEU A 25 -4.61 -14.44 -0.46
N ASN A 26 -5.94 -14.45 -0.37
CA ASN A 26 -6.80 -15.10 -1.36
C ASN A 26 -6.69 -14.46 -2.75
N THR A 27 -6.50 -13.14 -2.83
CA THR A 27 -6.33 -12.38 -4.08
C THR A 27 -5.39 -11.21 -3.85
N SER A 28 -4.67 -10.80 -4.90
CA SER A 28 -3.93 -9.53 -4.95
C SER A 28 -4.91 -8.34 -4.92
N GLY A 29 -4.44 -7.18 -4.47
CA GLY A 29 -5.30 -5.99 -4.31
C GLY A 29 -4.54 -4.68 -4.26
N MET A 30 -5.29 -3.58 -4.09
CA MET A 30 -4.73 -2.23 -3.96
C MET A 30 -4.88 -1.74 -2.51
N CYS A 31 -3.77 -1.24 -1.95
CA CYS A 31 -3.76 -0.53 -0.68
C CYS A 31 -3.92 0.96 -0.95
N MET A 32 -5.03 1.53 -0.46
CA MET A 32 -5.39 2.94 -0.63
C MET A 32 -4.97 3.72 0.62
N LEU A 33 -3.78 4.31 0.61
CA LEU A 33 -3.19 4.90 1.82
C LEU A 33 -3.88 6.20 2.25
N GLU A 34 -4.59 6.86 1.34
CA GLU A 34 -5.46 8.01 1.65
C GLU A 34 -6.69 7.64 2.50
N HIS A 35 -7.00 6.34 2.59
CA HIS A 35 -8.03 5.79 3.46
C HIS A 35 -7.47 5.22 4.77
N CYS A 36 -6.22 5.53 5.13
CA CYS A 36 -5.64 5.12 6.40
C CYS A 36 -6.42 5.72 7.58
N GLN A 37 -6.86 4.86 8.51
CA GLN A 37 -7.64 5.25 9.67
C GLN A 37 -7.18 4.50 10.92
N ALA A 38 -7.15 5.20 12.05
CA ALA A 38 -7.01 4.54 13.34
C ALA A 38 -8.30 3.76 13.64
N ILE A 39 -8.16 2.47 13.92
CA ILE A 39 -9.28 1.59 14.29
C ILE A 39 -9.08 1.01 15.68
N ASP A 40 -10.18 0.76 16.39
CA ASP A 40 -10.15 0.00 17.64
C ASP A 40 -9.88 -1.48 17.33
N ARG A 41 -9.03 -2.13 18.14
CA ARG A 41 -8.64 -3.55 17.96
C ARG A 41 -9.85 -4.50 17.95
N ARG A 42 -10.97 -4.14 18.58
CA ARG A 42 -12.23 -4.90 18.57
C ARG A 42 -12.87 -4.99 17.19
N GLN A 43 -12.54 -4.08 16.27
CA GLN A 43 -13.03 -4.11 14.89
C GLN A 43 -12.31 -5.16 14.03
N ILE A 44 -11.15 -5.67 14.47
CA ILE A 44 -10.36 -6.66 13.76
C ILE A 44 -10.96 -8.06 14.00
N LYS A 45 -11.45 -8.71 12.93
CA LYS A 45 -12.07 -10.04 13.03
C LYS A 45 -11.05 -11.18 13.07
N HIS A 46 -10.09 -11.18 12.16
CA HIS A 46 -9.02 -12.18 12.07
C HIS A 46 -7.90 -11.67 11.15
N LYS A 47 -6.71 -12.30 11.21
CA LYS A 47 -5.58 -12.03 10.32
C LYS A 47 -5.85 -12.65 8.94
N MET A 48 -5.74 -11.87 7.87
CA MET A 48 -5.94 -12.34 6.49
C MET A 48 -4.63 -12.77 5.80
N GLY A 49 -3.51 -12.23 6.25
CA GLY A 49 -2.19 -12.51 5.67
C GLY A 49 -1.13 -11.60 6.29
N HIS A 50 0.07 -11.64 5.73
CA HIS A 50 1.19 -10.79 6.14
C HIS A 50 2.02 -10.41 4.91
N VAL A 51 2.44 -9.14 4.85
CA VAL A 51 3.37 -8.66 3.82
C VAL A 51 4.79 -8.99 4.28
N TYR A 52 5.46 -9.93 3.62
CA TYR A 52 6.81 -10.35 4.00
C TYR A 52 7.89 -9.59 3.23
N ASP A 53 7.60 -9.15 2.02
CA ASP A 53 8.56 -8.43 1.18
C ASP A 53 8.87 -7.03 1.74
N GLU A 54 10.14 -6.80 2.10
CA GLU A 54 10.61 -5.53 2.66
C GLU A 54 10.47 -4.37 1.68
N ARG A 55 10.59 -4.63 0.36
CA ARG A 55 10.45 -3.58 -0.66
C ARG A 55 9.01 -3.10 -0.74
N LEU A 56 8.05 -4.02 -0.61
CA LEU A 56 6.63 -3.71 -0.55
C LEU A 56 6.29 -2.93 0.73
N GLN A 57 6.82 -3.34 1.88
CA GLN A 57 6.68 -2.57 3.12
C GLN A 57 7.23 -1.14 2.96
N GLN A 58 8.40 -0.97 2.35
CA GLN A 58 8.99 0.34 2.11
C GLN A 58 8.13 1.20 1.17
N LYS A 59 7.54 0.60 0.11
CA LYS A 59 6.60 1.31 -0.78
C LYS A 59 5.37 1.81 -0.02
N ILE A 60 4.82 1.00 0.88
CA ILE A 60 3.69 1.38 1.75
C ILE A 60 4.09 2.56 2.65
N CYS A 61 5.23 2.48 3.33
CA CYS A 61 5.73 3.56 4.19
C CYS A 61 5.96 4.86 3.42
N ASN A 62 6.60 4.80 2.25
CA ASN A 62 6.87 5.97 1.42
C ASN A 62 5.58 6.59 0.89
N GLY A 63 4.63 5.77 0.41
CA GLY A 63 3.33 6.24 -0.04
C GLY A 63 2.53 6.91 1.07
N LEU A 64 2.62 6.39 2.30
CA LEU A 64 1.95 6.97 3.47
C LEU A 64 2.60 8.28 3.89
N ALA A 65 3.94 8.32 3.94
CA ALA A 65 4.69 9.53 4.24
C ALA A 65 4.41 10.64 3.22
N PHE A 66 4.29 10.27 1.94
CA PHE A 66 3.87 11.19 0.88
C PHE A 66 2.44 11.71 1.10
N HIS A 67 1.47 10.84 1.37
CA HIS A 67 0.09 11.24 1.65
C HIS A 67 -0.03 12.17 2.86
N LEU A 68 0.75 11.91 3.91
CA LEU A 68 0.80 12.71 5.14
C LEU A 68 1.67 13.96 5.04
N GLN A 69 2.25 14.25 3.85
CA GLN A 69 3.13 15.40 3.63
C GLN A 69 4.36 15.43 4.55
N LEU A 70 4.84 14.23 4.93
CA LEU A 70 6.05 14.05 5.74
C LEU A 70 7.32 13.92 4.87
N MET A 71 7.15 13.75 3.57
CA MET A 71 8.22 13.78 2.57
C MET A 71 7.83 14.75 1.46
N ASP A 72 8.75 15.63 1.09
CA ASP A 72 8.61 16.46 -0.09
C ASP A 72 8.72 15.58 -1.35
N ASP A 73 7.96 15.93 -2.38
CA ASP A 73 8.09 15.31 -3.68
C ASP A 73 9.49 15.59 -4.23
N VAL A 74 10.40 14.62 -4.06
CA VAL A 74 11.68 14.65 -4.78
C VAL A 74 11.38 14.29 -6.22
N GLU A 75 10.88 15.26 -6.99
CA GLU A 75 10.93 15.21 -8.45
C GLU A 75 12.39 15.30 -8.88
N GLY A 76 12.97 14.16 -9.28
CA GLY A 76 14.19 14.15 -10.09
C GLY A 76 15.28 13.20 -9.60
N ALA A 77 15.33 12.03 -10.25
CA ALA A 77 16.56 11.41 -10.74
C ALA A 77 16.22 10.56 -11.98
#